data_AF-A0ABD2CZ55-F1
#
_entry.id   AF-A0ABD2CZ55-F1
#
_cell.length_a   1.000
_cell.length_b   1.000
_cell.length_c   1.000
_cell.angle_alpha   90.00
_cell.angle_beta   90.00
_cell.angle_gamma   90.00
#
_symmetry.space_group_name_H-M   'P 1'
#
loop_
_entity.id
_entity.type
_entity.pdbx_description
1 polymer ?
#
loop_
_entity_poly.entity_id
_entity_poly.type
_entity_poly.pdbx_seq_one_letter_code
_entity_poly.pdbx_strand_id
1 'polypeptide(L)'
;MPEESEKPSFSSRLQKYLKEAPFFCKIIELILCIISIGLIVNPFNEIHREDIDHVAIVYVSLCGYILINAIIILCHLLGDRIPKKTAIAFSVMGAVLCLIAGLVLIRDWTEFPNNLIFRYVEQYSDQMISSGVFVIIAAIVFACDIYFINKYY
;
A
#
# COMPACT_ATOMS: atom_id res chain seq x y z
N MET A 1 35.59 -23.52 -35.61
CA MET A 1 34.34 -22.76 -35.47
C MET A 1 34.12 -22.55 -33.97
N PRO A 2 34.42 -21.40 -33.39
CA PRO A 2 34.12 -21.15 -31.99
C PRO A 2 32.67 -20.67 -31.87
N GLU A 3 31.92 -21.33 -30.98
CA GLU A 3 30.57 -20.95 -30.57
C GLU A 3 30.62 -19.59 -29.85
N GLU A 4 30.04 -18.56 -30.46
CA GLU A 4 29.80 -17.29 -29.78
C GLU A 4 28.73 -17.52 -28.70
N SER A 5 29.20 -17.56 -27.46
CA SER A 5 28.36 -17.44 -26.27
C SER A 5 27.67 -16.08 -26.28
N GLU A 6 26.42 -16.04 -26.77
CA GLU A 6 25.53 -14.89 -26.64
C GLU A 6 25.32 -14.59 -25.15
N LYS A 7 26.01 -13.57 -24.65
CA LYS A 7 25.73 -13.01 -23.32
C LYS A 7 24.25 -12.62 -23.29
N PRO A 8 23.47 -13.04 -22.29
CA PRO A 8 22.05 -12.68 -22.21
C PRO A 8 21.92 -11.16 -22.22
N SER A 9 21.36 -10.63 -23.32
CA SER A 9 21.14 -9.20 -23.55
C SER A 9 20.45 -8.58 -22.34
N PHE A 10 20.87 -7.39 -21.91
CA PHE A 10 20.26 -6.62 -20.80
C PHE A 10 18.72 -6.53 -20.94
N SER A 11 18.24 -6.47 -22.18
CA SER A 11 16.80 -6.50 -22.53
C SER A 11 16.09 -7.77 -22.06
N SER A 12 16.73 -8.94 -22.17
CA SER A 12 16.18 -10.23 -21.73
C SER A 12 16.03 -10.32 -20.21
N ARG A 13 16.99 -9.77 -19.46
CA ARG A 13 16.93 -9.70 -17.99
C ARG A 13 15.86 -8.71 -17.55
N LEU A 14 15.79 -7.53 -18.18
CA LEU A 14 14.79 -6.53 -17.88
C LEU A 14 13.37 -7.05 -18.14
N GLN A 15 13.14 -7.76 -19.24
CA GLN A 15 11.85 -8.40 -19.52
C GLN A 15 11.44 -9.42 -18.45
N LYS A 16 12.39 -10.17 -17.90
CA LYS A 16 12.11 -11.12 -16.82
C LYS A 16 11.67 -10.41 -15.54
N TYR A 17 12.39 -9.36 -15.13
CA TYR A 17 12.00 -8.53 -13.99
C TYR A 17 10.65 -7.83 -14.19
N LEU A 18 10.38 -7.32 -15.39
CA LEU A 18 9.12 -6.66 -15.71
C LEU A 18 7.93 -7.63 -15.68
N LYS A 19 8.16 -8.91 -15.99
CA LYS A 19 7.13 -9.97 -15.89
C LYS A 19 6.83 -10.37 -14.44
N GLU A 20 7.79 -10.17 -13.54
CA GLU A 20 7.65 -10.39 -12.09
C GLU A 20 7.28 -9.10 -11.33
N ALA A 21 7.27 -7.94 -11.99
CA ALA A 21 6.99 -6.64 -11.37
C ALA A 21 5.68 -6.58 -10.59
N PRO A 22 4.54 -7.13 -11.07
CA PRO A 22 3.30 -7.12 -10.29
C PRO A 22 3.42 -7.81 -8.93
N PHE A 23 4.22 -8.88 -8.85
CA PHE A 23 4.47 -9.58 -7.59
C PHE A 23 5.26 -8.71 -6.61
N PHE A 24 6.32 -8.04 -7.09
CA PHE A 24 7.09 -7.11 -6.26
C PHE A 24 6.27 -5.90 -5.82
N CYS A 25 5.38 -5.38 -6.69
CA CYS A 25 4.43 -4.33 -6.32
C CYS A 25 3.56 -4.75 -5.12
N LYS A 26 3.02 -5.97 -5.12
CA LYS A 26 2.22 -6.48 -3.99
C LYS A 26 2.99 -6.55 -2.68
N ILE A 27 4.27 -6.92 -2.72
CA ILE A 27 5.12 -6.93 -1.53
C ILE A 27 5.32 -5.50 -1.01
N ILE A 28 5.60 -4.55 -1.90
CA ILE A 28 5.81 -3.15 -1.52
C ILE A 28 4.51 -2.56 -0.95
N GLU A 29 3.37 -2.77 -1.60
CA GLU A 29 2.06 -2.34 -1.09
C GLU A 29 1.78 -2.90 0.30
N LEU A 30 2.02 -4.20 0.52
CA LEU A 30 1.85 -4.84 1.82
C LEU A 30 2.71 -4.20 2.91
N ILE A 31 4.00 -3.99 2.63
CA ILE A 31 4.93 -3.37 3.58
C ILE A 31 4.48 -1.95 3.93
N LEU A 32 4.09 -1.15 2.94
CA LEU A 32 3.61 0.22 3.16
C LEU A 32 2.35 0.23 4.03
N CYS A 33 1.38 -0.66 3.76
CA CYS A 33 0.18 -0.75 4.59
C CYS A 33 0.49 -1.19 6.03
N ILE A 34 1.42 -2.13 6.24
CA ILE A 34 1.85 -2.58 7.58
C ILE A 34 2.54 -1.44 8.36
N ILE A 35 3.39 -0.66 7.70
CA ILE A 35 4.04 0.49 8.32
C ILE A 35 3.00 1.54 8.70
N SER A 36 2.10 1.90 7.78
CA SER A 36 1.04 2.87 8.03
C SER A 36 0.13 2.47 9.19
N ILE A 37 -0.30 1.21 9.26
CA ILE A 37 -1.15 0.75 10.35
C ILE A 37 -0.39 0.75 11.69
N GLY A 38 0.88 0.34 11.70
CA GLY A 38 1.70 0.38 12.91
C GLY A 38 1.89 1.79 13.46
N LEU A 39 1.98 2.79 12.58
CA LEU A 39 2.11 4.20 12.96
C LEU A 39 0.80 4.78 13.50
N ILE A 40 -0.36 4.39 12.97
CA ILE A 40 -1.64 5.03 13.31
C ILE A 40 -2.33 4.45 14.55
N VAL A 41 -1.93 3.26 15.01
CA VAL A 41 -2.56 2.59 16.16
C VAL A 41 -2.50 3.44 17.44
N ASN A 42 -1.37 4.07 17.73
CA ASN A 42 -1.25 4.89 18.95
C ASN A 42 -2.03 6.21 18.85
N PRO A 43 -1.90 7.01 17.76
CA PRO A 43 -2.71 8.22 17.59
C PRO A 43 -4.22 7.96 17.72
N PHE A 44 -4.73 6.90 17.10
CA PHE A 44 -6.15 6.57 17.14
C PHE A 44 -6.64 6.02 18.49
N ASN A 45 -5.77 5.45 19.32
CA ASN A 45 -6.16 5.01 20.66
C ASN A 45 -6.33 6.19 21.63
N GLU A 46 -5.67 7.31 21.35
CA GLU A 46 -5.66 8.52 22.20
C GLU A 46 -6.65 9.59 21.73
N ILE A 47 -6.93 9.67 20.42
CA ILE A 47 -8.05 10.46 19.89
C ILE A 47 -9.34 9.91 20.50
N HIS A 48 -9.99 10.71 21.35
CA HIS A 48 -11.28 10.35 21.94
C HIS A 48 -12.31 9.99 20.84
N ARG A 49 -13.22 9.08 21.18
CA ARG A 49 -14.19 8.37 20.32
C ARG A 49 -15.21 9.23 19.54
N GLU A 50 -14.95 10.50 19.29
CA GLU A 50 -15.92 11.40 18.64
C GLU A 50 -15.99 11.18 17.12
N ASP A 51 -14.88 10.78 16.48
CA ASP A 51 -14.79 10.56 15.03
C ASP A 51 -14.53 9.09 14.64
N ILE A 52 -15.38 8.18 15.13
CA ILE A 52 -15.28 6.72 14.87
C ILE A 52 -15.33 6.42 13.36
N ASP A 53 -16.05 7.23 12.58
CA ASP A 53 -16.23 7.02 11.14
C ASP A 53 -14.92 7.19 10.36
N HIS A 54 -14.12 8.21 10.69
CA HIS A 54 -12.82 8.46 10.06
C HIS A 54 -11.83 7.34 10.38
N VAL A 55 -11.79 6.93 11.65
CA VAL A 55 -10.98 5.81 12.13
C VAL A 55 -11.38 4.50 11.43
N ALA A 56 -12.69 4.23 11.29
CA ALA A 56 -13.19 3.02 10.65
C ALA A 56 -12.78 2.93 9.18
N ILE A 57 -12.90 4.02 8.41
CA ILE A 57 -12.51 4.05 6.99
C ILE A 57 -11.02 3.73 6.83
N VAL A 58 -10.15 4.31 7.65
CA VAL A 58 -8.71 4.09 7.60
C VAL A 58 -8.37 2.64 7.95
N TYR A 59 -8.91 2.10 9.05
CA TYR A 59 -8.64 0.71 9.45
C TYR A 59 -9.17 -0.31 8.45
N VAL A 60 -10.40 -0.14 7.95
CA VAL A 60 -10.99 -1.04 6.95
C VAL A 60 -10.14 -1.05 5.68
N SER A 61 -9.67 0.12 5.25
CA SER A 61 -8.80 0.22 4.06
C SER A 61 -7.47 -0.50 4.31
N LEU A 62 -6.76 -0.18 5.38
CA LEU A 62 -5.43 -0.74 5.64
C LEU A 62 -5.48 -2.24 5.94
N CYS A 63 -6.32 -2.69 6.88
CA CYS A 63 -6.46 -4.10 7.20
C CYS A 63 -6.94 -4.92 5.99
N GLY A 64 -7.89 -4.36 5.22
CA GLY A 64 -8.39 -4.98 4.00
C GLY A 64 -7.27 -5.23 3.00
N TYR A 65 -6.45 -4.23 2.71
CA TYR A 65 -5.36 -4.38 1.74
C TYR A 65 -4.17 -5.17 2.25
N ILE A 66 -3.91 -5.18 3.56
CA ILE A 66 -2.95 -6.12 4.16
C ILE A 66 -3.37 -7.57 3.87
N LEU A 67 -4.64 -7.91 4.15
CA LEU A 67 -5.16 -9.25 3.92
C LEU A 67 -5.20 -9.61 2.43
N ILE A 68 -5.75 -8.72 1.59
CA ILE A 68 -5.84 -8.95 0.15
C ILE A 68 -4.45 -9.15 -0.46
N ASN A 69 -3.48 -8.27 -0.16
CA ASN A 69 -2.13 -8.39 -0.72
C ASN A 69 -1.40 -9.64 -0.19
N ALA A 70 -1.57 -9.99 1.08
CA ALA A 70 -1.03 -11.24 1.63
C ALA A 70 -1.59 -12.47 0.91
N ILE A 71 -2.90 -12.51 0.64
CA ILE A 71 -3.55 -13.61 -0.11
C ILE A 71 -3.02 -13.66 -1.54
N ILE A 72 -2.90 -12.51 -2.23
CA ILE A 72 -2.39 -12.46 -3.60
C ILE A 72 -0.95 -13.00 -3.67
N ILE A 73 -0.10 -12.59 -2.74
CA ILE A 73 1.28 -13.08 -2.62
C ILE A 73 1.28 -14.59 -2.36
N LEU A 74 0.45 -15.07 -1.43
CA LEU A 74 0.36 -16.49 -1.10
C LEU A 74 -0.09 -17.33 -2.29
N CYS A 75 -1.13 -16.89 -3.02
CA CYS A 75 -1.57 -17.55 -4.25
C CYS A 75 -0.43 -17.65 -5.27
N HIS A 76 0.33 -16.55 -5.45
CA HIS A 76 1.49 -16.56 -6.34
C HIS A 76 2.56 -17.58 -5.91
N LEU A 77 2.85 -17.68 -4.61
CA LEU A 77 3.81 -18.64 -4.05
C LEU A 77 3.35 -20.10 -4.18
N LEU A 78 2.03 -20.34 -4.15
CA LEU A 78 1.42 -21.66 -4.38
C LEU A 78 1.39 -22.05 -5.87
N GLY A 79 1.81 -21.16 -6.77
CA GLY A 79 1.78 -21.36 -8.22
C GLY A 79 0.45 -20.98 -8.88
N ASP A 80 -0.53 -20.53 -8.09
CA ASP A 80 -1.82 -20.08 -8.58
C ASP A 80 -1.74 -18.63 -9.08
N ARG A 81 -2.19 -18.44 -10.32
CA ARG A 81 -2.26 -17.11 -10.94
C ARG A 81 -3.67 -16.57 -10.89
N ILE A 82 -3.84 -15.46 -10.18
CA ILE A 82 -5.09 -14.72 -10.14
C ILE A 82 -5.38 -14.15 -11.54
N PRO A 83 -6.63 -14.25 -12.04
CA PRO A 83 -6.99 -13.70 -13.34
C PRO A 83 -6.75 -12.19 -13.39
N LYS A 84 -6.20 -11.71 -14.52
CA LYS A 84 -5.81 -10.31 -14.76
C LYS A 84 -6.87 -9.29 -14.32
N LYS A 85 -8.14 -9.52 -14.68
CA LYS A 85 -9.26 -8.63 -14.35
C LYS A 85 -9.45 -8.47 -12.85
N THR A 86 -9.31 -9.56 -12.10
CA THR A 86 -9.44 -9.56 -10.64
C THR A 86 -8.26 -8.85 -9.99
N ALA A 87 -7.04 -9.07 -10.48
CA ALA A 87 -5.86 -8.36 -10.00
C ALA A 87 -6.00 -6.84 -10.20
N ILE A 88 -6.43 -6.39 -11.40
CA ILE A 88 -6.69 -4.98 -11.68
C ILE A 88 -7.77 -4.42 -10.75
N ALA A 89 -8.87 -5.15 -10.54
CA ALA A 89 -9.96 -4.69 -9.68
C ALA A 89 -9.49 -4.45 -8.24
N PHE A 90 -8.70 -5.36 -7.67
CA PHE A 90 -8.11 -5.17 -6.35
C PHE A 90 -7.14 -4.00 -6.30
N SER A 91 -6.27 -3.84 -7.30
CA SER A 91 -5.31 -2.72 -7.32
C SER A 91 -5.99 -1.36 -7.51
N VAL A 92 -7.06 -1.27 -8.32
CA VAL A 92 -7.88 -0.05 -8.46
C VAL A 92 -8.55 0.32 -7.15
N MET A 93 -9.22 -0.65 -6.51
CA MET A 93 -9.86 -0.41 -5.22
C MET A 93 -8.82 -0.04 -4.15
N GLY A 94 -7.62 -0.62 -4.22
CA GLY A 94 -6.49 -0.31 -3.34
C GLY A 94 -6.03 1.12 -3.48
N ALA A 95 -5.78 1.55 -4.72
CA ALA A 95 -5.42 2.93 -5.01
C ALA A 95 -6.45 3.93 -4.45
N VAL A 96 -7.75 3.68 -4.70
CA VAL A 96 -8.82 4.59 -4.26
C VAL A 96 -8.94 4.62 -2.74
N LEU A 97 -9.00 3.46 -2.08
CA LEU A 97 -9.21 3.38 -0.63
C LEU A 97 -7.98 3.88 0.15
N CYS A 98 -6.76 3.56 -0.30
CA CYS A 98 -5.56 4.14 0.29
C CYS A 98 -5.51 5.65 0.08
N LEU A 99 -5.86 6.17 -1.10
CA LEU A 99 -5.89 7.62 -1.31
C LEU A 99 -6.88 8.31 -0.37
N ILE A 100 -8.10 7.76 -0.22
CA ILE A 100 -9.10 8.30 0.72
C ILE A 100 -8.57 8.24 2.16
N ALA A 101 -8.02 7.11 2.59
CA ALA A 101 -7.45 6.97 3.94
C ALA A 101 -6.31 7.96 4.19
N GLY A 102 -5.42 8.16 3.22
CA GLY A 102 -4.35 9.15 3.31
C GLY A 102 -4.87 10.59 3.43
N LEU A 103 -5.91 10.95 2.67
CA LEU A 103 -6.54 12.27 2.77
C LEU A 103 -7.24 12.49 4.11
N VAL A 104 -7.94 11.47 4.63
CA VAL A 104 -8.55 11.51 5.97
C VAL A 104 -7.48 11.72 7.03
N LEU A 105 -6.38 10.95 6.98
CA LEU A 105 -5.29 11.10 7.94
C LEU A 105 -4.64 12.49 7.92
N ILE A 106 -4.45 13.08 6.75
CA ILE A 106 -3.91 14.45 6.64
C ILE A 106 -4.91 15.47 7.21
N ARG A 107 -6.20 15.30 6.94
CA ARG A 107 -7.22 16.19 7.50
C ARG A 107 -7.26 16.08 9.02
N ASP A 108 -7.35 14.88 9.55
CA ASP A 108 -7.38 14.64 10.99
C ASP A 108 -6.11 15.18 11.67
N TRP A 109 -4.94 15.04 11.02
CA TRP A 109 -3.68 15.65 11.48
C TRP A 109 -3.76 17.17 11.60
N THR A 110 -4.40 17.87 10.64
CA THR A 110 -4.57 19.33 10.71
C THR A 110 -5.52 19.79 11.82
N GLU A 111 -6.51 18.96 12.17
CA GLU A 111 -7.47 19.23 13.23
C GLU A 111 -6.95 18.76 14.62
N PHE A 112 -5.97 17.86 14.64
CA PHE A 112 -5.35 17.24 15.82
C PHE A 112 -4.86 18.23 16.90
N PRO A 113 -4.11 19.32 16.61
CA PRO A 113 -3.58 20.21 17.64
C PRO A 113 -4.66 21.09 18.31
N ASN A 114 -5.83 21.25 17.70
CA ASN A 114 -6.90 22.08 18.25
C ASN A 114 -7.75 21.34 19.29
N ASN A 115 -7.76 20.01 19.25
CA ASN A 115 -8.70 19.21 20.03
C ASN A 115 -8.12 18.58 21.30
N LEU A 116 -6.80 18.61 21.52
CA LEU A 116 -6.18 17.76 22.55
C LEU A 116 -5.08 18.47 23.37
N ILE A 117 -5.23 18.44 24.71
CA ILE A 117 -4.18 18.78 25.69
C ILE A 117 -3.56 17.46 26.18
N PHE A 118 -2.75 16.79 25.36
CA PHE A 118 -2.04 15.56 25.77
C PHE A 118 -0.53 15.76 25.88
N ARG A 119 0.10 14.94 26.74
CA ARG A 119 1.54 14.99 27.03
C ARG A 119 2.43 14.60 25.83
N TYR A 120 1.86 13.91 24.84
CA TYR A 120 2.58 13.36 23.66
C TYR A 120 1.97 13.82 22.33
N VAL A 121 1.29 14.99 22.29
CA VAL A 121 0.62 15.51 21.08
C VAL A 121 1.54 15.58 19.86
N GLU A 122 2.77 16.07 20.03
CA GLU A 122 3.75 16.15 18.92
C GLU A 122 4.08 14.76 18.35
N GLN A 123 4.35 13.78 19.22
CA GLN A 123 4.70 12.43 18.79
C GLN A 123 3.55 11.75 18.03
N TYR A 124 2.31 11.90 18.50
CA TYR A 124 1.16 11.30 17.80
C TYR A 124 0.82 12.03 16.50
N SER A 125 0.99 13.36 16.49
CA SER A 125 0.87 14.18 15.28
C SER A 125 1.86 13.72 14.21
N ASP A 126 3.14 13.53 14.57
CA ASP A 126 4.19 13.04 13.68
C ASP A 126 3.91 11.63 13.15
N GLN A 127 3.40 10.74 14.02
CA GLN A 127 3.00 9.39 13.62
C GLN A 127 1.82 9.41 12.64
N MET A 128 0.84 10.29 12.86
CA MET A 128 -0.34 10.42 12.02
C MET A 128 0.00 10.93 10.62
N ILE A 129 0.79 12.01 10.52
CA ILE A 129 1.23 12.53 9.23
C ILE A 129 2.15 11.53 8.50
N SER A 130 3.05 10.86 9.23
CA SER A 130 3.91 9.84 8.66
C SER A 130 3.09 8.68 8.08
N SER A 131 2.08 8.19 8.83
CA SER A 131 1.15 7.18 8.33
C SER A 131 0.45 7.65 7.06
N GLY A 132 -0.12 8.86 7.06
CA GLY A 132 -0.79 9.46 5.89
C GLY A 132 0.10 9.50 4.66
N VAL A 133 1.37 9.90 4.80
CA VAL A 133 2.35 9.90 3.71
C VAL A 133 2.60 8.48 3.18
N PHE A 134 2.82 7.50 4.05
CA PHE A 134 3.02 6.11 3.62
C PHE A 134 1.79 5.53 2.90
N VAL A 135 0.58 5.87 3.34
CA VAL A 135 -0.65 5.42 2.67
C VAL A 135 -0.79 6.06 1.28
N ILE A 136 -0.45 7.35 1.13
CA ILE A 136 -0.43 8.00 -0.19
C ILE A 136 0.59 7.37 -1.11
N ILE A 137 1.80 7.06 -0.60
CA ILE A 137 2.80 6.32 -1.37
C ILE A 137 2.25 4.95 -1.77
N ALA A 138 1.56 4.24 -0.88
CA ALA A 138 0.91 2.97 -1.20
C ALA A 138 -0.10 3.12 -2.34
N ALA A 139 -0.93 4.17 -2.32
CA ALA A 139 -1.87 4.46 -3.40
C ALA A 139 -1.17 4.66 -4.76
N ILE A 140 -0.01 5.31 -4.78
CA ILE A 140 0.82 5.45 -5.99
C ILE A 140 1.36 4.10 -6.44
N VAL A 141 1.82 3.26 -5.51
CA VAL A 141 2.31 1.90 -5.84
C VAL A 141 1.18 1.05 -6.42
N PHE A 142 -0.04 1.11 -5.86
CA PHE A 142 -1.22 0.46 -6.45
C PHE A 142 -1.50 0.96 -7.88
N ALA A 143 -1.36 2.26 -8.13
CA ALA A 143 -1.51 2.82 -9.48
C ALA A 143 -0.43 2.30 -10.45
N CYS A 144 0.82 2.18 -9.98
CA CYS A 144 1.90 1.57 -10.74
C CYS A 144 1.63 0.08 -11.03
N ASP A 145 1.11 -0.66 -10.05
CA ASP A 145 0.75 -2.08 -10.22
C ASP A 145 -0.29 -2.27 -11.32
N ILE A 146 -1.33 -1.42 -11.37
CA ILE A 146 -2.31 -1.43 -12.47
C ILE A 146 -1.62 -1.28 -13.84
N TYR A 147 -0.67 -0.35 -13.96
CA TYR A 147 0.09 -0.15 -15.18
C TYR A 147 0.90 -1.40 -15.57
N PHE A 148 1.61 -2.00 -14.60
CA PHE A 148 2.41 -3.20 -14.83
C PHE A 148 1.54 -4.41 -15.20
N ILE A 149 0.42 -4.63 -14.50
CA ILE A 149 -0.53 -5.70 -14.84
C ILE A 149 -1.10 -5.49 -16.24
N ASN A 150 -1.45 -4.25 -16.62
CA ASN A 150 -2.01 -4.02 -17.94
C ASN A 150 -1.01 -4.31 -19.06
N LYS A 151 0.27 -3.98 -18.84
CA LYS A 151 1.34 -4.07 -19.84
C LYS A 151 1.97 -5.47 -19.96
N TYR A 152 2.13 -6.20 -18.85
CA TYR A 152 2.96 -7.42 -18.78
C TYR A 152 2.20 -8.70 -18.45
N TYR A 153 0.92 -8.60 -18.07
CA TYR A 153 0.01 -9.72 -17.78
C TYR A 153 -0.98 -9.94 -18.93
#